data_AF-X1HCL6-F1
#
_entry.id   AF-X1HCL6-F1
#
_cell.length_a   1.000
_cell.length_b   1.000
_cell.length_c   1.000
_cell.angle_alpha   90.00
_cell.angle_beta   90.00
_cell.angle_gamma   90.00
#
_symmetry.space_group_name_H-M   'P 1'
#
loop_
_entity.id
_entity.type
_entity.pdbx_description
1 polymer ?
#
loop_
_entity_poly.entity_id
_entity_poly.type
_entity_poly.pdbx_seq_one_letter_code
_entity_poly.pdbx_strand_id
1 'polypeptide(L)'
;MERLIQDGRIHPSRIEELVAQTKKDVNHKVLQLGKGAAVEANIRGLSNKVLSLLGALSFRTSYGQNVLRHSIEVAFLTQVMADELGLDGSIARRAGLLHDIGKAIDHEVEGSHPEIGANYLKRFNESPVILNAVAGHHGDVPAENPYTPLVAAADAISASRPGARRETLERYIKRLEKLEELASGFKGVENAYAIQAGREIRVIVNAEKVDDESAMKIAR
;
A
#
# COMPACT_ATOMS: atom_id res chain seq x y z
N MET A 1 14.48 -7.36 -20.30
CA MET A 1 15.53 -7.12 -21.30
C MET A 1 16.28 -8.41 -21.65
N GLU A 2 16.73 -9.17 -20.65
CA GLU A 2 17.46 -10.44 -20.83
C GLU A 2 16.75 -11.45 -21.77
N ARG A 3 15.43 -11.66 -21.60
CA ARG A 3 14.63 -12.52 -22.49
C ARG A 3 14.59 -12.06 -23.96
N LEU A 4 14.64 -10.75 -24.23
CA LEU A 4 14.70 -10.20 -25.60
C LEU A 4 16.11 -10.34 -26.20
N ILE A 5 17.14 -10.23 -25.37
CA ILE A 5 18.55 -10.32 -25.76
C ILE A 5 18.91 -11.79 -26.10
N GLN A 6 18.42 -12.76 -25.33
CA GLN A 6 18.63 -14.19 -25.61
C GLN A 6 18.04 -14.65 -26.95
N ASP A 7 16.95 -14.02 -27.40
CA ASP A 7 16.25 -14.40 -28.65
C ASP A 7 16.93 -13.80 -29.91
N GLY A 8 17.85 -12.86 -29.74
CA GLY A 8 18.67 -12.28 -30.82
C GLY A 8 17.92 -11.43 -31.87
N ARG A 9 16.58 -11.36 -31.81
CA ARG A 9 15.72 -10.61 -32.74
C ARG A 9 14.84 -9.63 -31.99
N ILE A 10 15.23 -8.36 -31.99
CA ILE A 10 14.46 -7.27 -31.34
C ILE A 10 13.64 -6.56 -32.42
N HIS A 11 12.43 -7.06 -32.67
CA HIS A 11 11.45 -6.45 -33.58
C HIS A 11 10.13 -6.16 -32.86
N PRO A 12 9.35 -5.14 -33.28
CA PRO A 12 8.17 -4.67 -32.56
C PRO A 12 7.15 -5.76 -32.18
N SER A 13 6.77 -6.63 -33.12
CA SER A 13 5.82 -7.72 -32.87
C SER A 13 6.31 -8.70 -31.78
N ARG A 14 7.61 -8.99 -31.76
CA ARG A 14 8.20 -9.88 -30.77
C ARG A 14 8.26 -9.24 -29.39
N ILE A 15 8.51 -7.94 -29.32
CA ILE A 15 8.45 -7.18 -28.08
C ILE A 15 7.03 -7.26 -27.51
N GLU A 16 6.00 -7.05 -28.33
CA GLU A 16 4.60 -7.14 -27.91
C GLU A 16 4.23 -8.53 -27.39
N GLU A 17 4.60 -9.59 -28.12
CA GLU A 17 4.39 -10.97 -27.69
C GLU A 17 5.06 -11.26 -26.34
N LEU A 18 6.33 -10.88 -26.20
CA LEU A 18 7.10 -11.16 -25.00
C LEU A 18 6.58 -10.34 -23.80
N VAL A 19 6.14 -9.10 -24.02
CA VAL A 19 5.48 -8.28 -23.01
C VAL A 19 4.16 -8.93 -22.59
N ALA A 20 3.34 -9.39 -23.53
CA ALA A 20 2.08 -10.07 -23.22
C ALA A 20 2.31 -11.35 -22.41
N GLN A 21 3.29 -12.17 -22.79
CA GLN A 21 3.65 -13.38 -22.05
C GLN A 21 4.18 -13.04 -20.65
N THR A 22 5.09 -12.07 -20.55
CA THR A 22 5.68 -11.67 -19.26
C THR A 22 4.61 -11.11 -18.32
N LYS A 23 3.66 -10.31 -18.82
CA LYS A 23 2.50 -9.85 -18.03
C LYS A 23 1.68 -11.02 -17.49
N LYS A 24 1.43 -12.05 -18.30
CA LYS A 24 0.74 -13.28 -17.85
C LYS A 24 1.54 -14.01 -16.76
N ASP A 25 2.85 -14.18 -16.95
CA ASP A 25 3.74 -14.84 -15.99
C ASP A 25 3.73 -14.10 -14.64
N VAL A 26 3.83 -12.77 -14.66
CA VAL A 26 3.78 -11.91 -13.46
C VAL A 26 2.42 -12.02 -12.77
N ASN A 27 1.32 -11.88 -13.50
CA ASN A 27 -0.03 -11.99 -12.93
C ASN A 27 -0.27 -13.37 -12.29
N HIS A 28 0.24 -14.43 -12.93
CA HIS A 28 0.19 -15.77 -12.35
C HIS A 28 1.02 -15.85 -11.06
N LYS A 29 2.24 -15.31 -11.06
CA LYS A 29 3.10 -15.27 -9.86
C LYS A 29 2.46 -14.48 -8.72
N VAL A 30 1.87 -13.33 -9.01
CA VAL A 30 1.12 -12.50 -8.05
C VAL A 30 0.00 -13.31 -7.41
N LEU A 31 -0.84 -13.97 -8.22
CA LEU A 31 -1.91 -14.83 -7.68
C LEU A 31 -1.38 -15.97 -6.81
N GLN A 32 -0.25 -16.60 -7.18
CA GLN A 32 0.36 -17.66 -6.36
C GLN A 32 0.90 -17.12 -5.03
N LEU A 33 1.48 -15.92 -5.01
CA LEU A 33 1.93 -15.28 -3.77
C LEU A 33 0.76 -15.00 -2.82
N GLY A 34 -0.36 -14.48 -3.36
CA GLY A 34 -1.57 -14.25 -2.57
C GLY A 34 -2.21 -15.53 -2.05
N LYS A 35 -2.27 -16.59 -2.88
CA LYS A 35 -2.70 -17.92 -2.44
C LYS A 35 -1.80 -18.47 -1.33
N GLY A 36 -0.49 -18.33 -1.49
CA GLY A 36 0.49 -18.73 -0.47
C GLY A 36 0.27 -18.00 0.85
N ALA A 37 0.07 -16.69 0.81
CA ALA A 37 -0.21 -15.88 1.99
C ALA A 37 -1.53 -16.27 2.70
N ALA A 38 -2.59 -16.52 1.93
CA ALA A 38 -3.86 -16.99 2.49
C ALA A 38 -3.72 -18.38 3.14
N VAL A 39 -2.95 -19.29 2.53
CA VAL A 39 -2.65 -20.61 3.11
C VAL A 39 -1.82 -20.48 4.38
N GLU A 40 -0.75 -19.68 4.36
CA GLU A 40 0.11 -19.43 5.53
C GLU A 40 -0.72 -18.87 6.68
N ALA A 41 -1.55 -17.87 6.41
CA ALA A 41 -2.47 -17.29 7.39
C ALA A 41 -3.72 -18.15 7.64
N ASN A 42 -3.83 -19.38 7.14
CA ASN A 42 -4.98 -20.28 7.33
C ASN A 42 -6.35 -19.63 7.03
N ILE A 43 -6.44 -18.82 5.97
CA ILE A 43 -7.65 -18.13 5.52
C ILE A 43 -8.15 -18.74 4.21
N ARG A 44 -9.43 -19.08 4.18
CA ARG A 44 -10.10 -19.71 3.03
C ARG A 44 -11.19 -18.81 2.46
N GLY A 45 -11.64 -19.10 1.24
CA GLY A 45 -12.79 -18.43 0.64
C GLY A 45 -12.54 -16.99 0.18
N LEU A 46 -11.28 -16.57 0.00
CA LEU A 46 -10.98 -15.31 -0.68
C LEU A 46 -11.11 -15.50 -2.19
N SER A 47 -11.69 -14.51 -2.88
CA SER A 47 -11.80 -14.54 -4.33
C SER A 47 -10.42 -14.43 -5.00
N ASN A 48 -10.26 -14.94 -6.22
CA ASN A 48 -9.00 -14.78 -6.96
C ASN A 48 -8.59 -13.32 -7.15
N LYS A 49 -9.56 -12.39 -7.22
CA LYS A 49 -9.27 -10.95 -7.34
C LYS A 49 -8.66 -10.39 -6.05
N VAL A 50 -9.21 -10.76 -4.90
CA VAL A 50 -8.66 -10.39 -3.58
C VAL A 50 -7.29 -11.05 -3.36
N LEU A 51 -7.14 -12.32 -3.75
CA LEU A 51 -5.85 -13.02 -3.68
C LEU A 51 -4.80 -12.35 -4.59
N SER A 52 -5.16 -11.89 -5.78
CA SER A 52 -4.23 -11.15 -6.64
C SER A 52 -3.76 -9.85 -5.98
N LEU A 53 -4.65 -9.08 -5.33
CA LEU A 53 -4.24 -7.88 -4.61
C LEU A 53 -3.34 -8.19 -3.42
N LEU A 54 -3.70 -9.21 -2.63
CA LEU A 54 -2.86 -9.69 -1.54
C LEU A 54 -1.46 -10.06 -2.04
N GLY A 55 -1.38 -10.78 -3.16
CA GLY A 55 -0.11 -11.10 -3.80
C GLY A 55 0.67 -9.88 -4.31
N ALA A 56 -0.02 -8.84 -4.77
CA ALA A 56 0.60 -7.60 -5.25
C ALA A 56 1.31 -6.85 -4.12
N LEU A 57 0.84 -6.97 -2.86
CA LEU A 57 1.53 -6.44 -1.68
C LEU A 57 2.95 -7.01 -1.51
N SER A 58 3.27 -8.16 -2.13
CA SER A 58 4.63 -8.71 -2.15
C SER A 58 5.62 -7.81 -2.88
N PHE A 59 5.14 -6.92 -3.74
CA PHE A 59 5.94 -5.94 -4.48
C PHE A 59 5.84 -4.53 -3.89
N ARG A 60 5.11 -4.39 -2.77
CA ARG A 60 4.90 -3.12 -2.07
C ARG A 60 5.72 -3.12 -0.79
N THR A 61 6.40 -2.01 -0.54
CA THR A 61 7.13 -1.77 0.70
C THR A 61 6.50 -0.58 1.42
N SER A 62 6.34 -0.67 2.73
CA SER A 62 5.93 0.45 3.59
C SER A 62 6.93 0.57 4.72
N TYR A 63 7.51 1.75 4.89
CA TYR A 63 8.50 2.01 5.96
C TYR A 63 9.69 1.03 6.00
N GLY A 64 10.05 0.43 4.86
CA GLY A 64 11.15 -0.54 4.74
C GLY A 64 10.74 -2.00 4.94
N GLN A 65 9.47 -2.28 5.27
CA GLN A 65 8.93 -3.63 5.42
C GLN A 65 8.10 -4.02 4.20
N ASN A 66 8.22 -5.28 3.77
CA ASN A 66 7.35 -5.85 2.75
C ASN A 66 5.91 -5.93 3.28
N VAL A 67 4.94 -5.35 2.55
CA VAL A 67 3.57 -5.23 3.06
C VAL A 67 2.87 -6.58 3.15
N LEU A 68 3.11 -7.51 2.21
CA LEU A 68 2.51 -8.85 2.31
C LEU A 68 2.96 -9.59 3.57
N ARG A 69 4.27 -9.55 3.88
CA ARG A 69 4.79 -10.16 5.12
C ARG A 69 4.23 -9.47 6.36
N HIS A 70 4.16 -8.15 6.36
CA HIS A 70 3.54 -7.38 7.42
C HIS A 70 2.08 -7.80 7.65
N SER A 71 1.27 -7.88 6.60
CA SER A 71 -0.14 -8.31 6.71
C SER A 71 -0.29 -9.72 7.27
N ILE A 72 0.59 -10.67 6.92
CA ILE A 72 0.59 -12.03 7.50
C ILE A 72 0.92 -11.98 8.99
N GLU A 73 1.90 -11.19 9.40
CA GLU A 73 2.25 -11.01 10.82
C GLU A 73 1.10 -10.39 11.62
N VAL A 74 0.49 -9.33 11.10
CA VAL A 74 -0.68 -8.67 11.71
C VAL A 74 -1.81 -9.68 11.84
N ALA A 75 -2.08 -10.50 10.82
CA ALA A 75 -3.08 -11.56 10.90
C ALA A 75 -2.89 -12.49 12.12
N PHE A 76 -1.65 -12.96 12.35
CA PHE A 76 -1.35 -13.83 13.50
C PHE A 76 -1.43 -13.10 14.84
N LEU A 77 -0.91 -11.87 14.92
CA LEU A 77 -0.95 -11.07 16.15
C LEU A 77 -2.39 -10.74 16.56
N THR A 78 -3.22 -10.29 15.61
CA THR A 78 -4.63 -10.00 15.88
C THR A 78 -5.36 -11.24 16.36
N GLN A 79 -5.08 -12.41 15.75
CA GLN A 79 -5.65 -13.67 16.19
C GLN A 79 -5.27 -14.02 17.63
N VAL A 80 -3.97 -13.97 17.97
CA VAL A 80 -3.50 -14.27 19.34
C VAL A 80 -4.19 -13.36 20.36
N MET A 81 -4.25 -12.05 20.09
CA MET A 81 -4.91 -11.13 21.02
C MET A 81 -6.42 -11.38 21.12
N ALA A 82 -7.08 -11.75 20.02
CA ALA A 82 -8.51 -12.09 20.03
C ALA A 82 -8.78 -13.37 20.82
N ASP A 83 -7.96 -14.42 20.63
CA ASP A 83 -8.09 -15.69 21.33
C ASP A 83 -7.91 -15.50 22.85
N GLU A 84 -6.94 -14.70 23.29
CA GLU A 84 -6.71 -14.35 24.71
C GLU A 84 -7.89 -13.58 25.35
N LEU A 85 -8.66 -12.86 24.53
CA LEU A 85 -9.86 -12.13 24.97
C LEU A 85 -11.16 -12.94 24.84
N GLY A 86 -11.06 -14.21 24.44
CA GLY A 86 -12.22 -15.08 24.23
C GLY A 86 -13.08 -14.71 22.99
N LEU A 87 -12.49 -13.99 22.03
CA LEU A 87 -13.13 -13.65 20.74
C LEU A 87 -12.82 -14.71 19.68
N ASP A 88 -13.47 -14.64 18.52
CA ASP A 88 -13.21 -15.56 17.42
C ASP A 88 -11.92 -15.15 16.68
N GLY A 89 -10.81 -15.86 16.96
CA GLY A 89 -9.54 -15.65 16.30
C GLY A 89 -9.58 -15.82 14.77
N SER A 90 -10.54 -16.55 14.19
CA SER A 90 -10.64 -16.70 12.73
C SER A 90 -11.07 -15.39 12.06
N ILE A 91 -11.99 -14.65 12.67
CA ILE A 91 -12.43 -13.32 12.21
C ILE A 91 -11.28 -12.32 12.36
N ALA A 92 -10.64 -12.33 13.52
CA ALA A 92 -9.49 -11.47 13.84
C ALA A 92 -8.36 -11.63 12.83
N ARG A 93 -8.02 -12.88 12.51
CA ARG A 93 -6.96 -13.22 11.55
C ARG A 93 -7.30 -12.73 10.15
N ARG A 94 -8.55 -12.90 9.71
CA ARG A 94 -9.01 -12.44 8.40
C ARG A 94 -8.97 -10.92 8.30
N ALA A 95 -9.41 -10.22 9.34
CA ALA A 95 -9.31 -8.76 9.43
C ALA A 95 -7.85 -8.28 9.39
N GLY A 96 -6.97 -8.92 10.16
CA GLY A 96 -5.55 -8.59 10.19
C GLY A 96 -4.83 -8.86 8.86
N LEU A 97 -5.17 -9.92 8.13
CA LEU A 97 -4.57 -10.17 6.80
C LEU A 97 -4.99 -9.10 5.77
N LEU A 98 -6.21 -8.60 5.87
CA LEU A 98 -6.82 -7.73 4.85
C LEU A 98 -6.71 -6.23 5.15
N HIS A 99 -6.27 -5.83 6.35
CA HIS A 99 -6.27 -4.42 6.80
C HIS A 99 -5.62 -3.46 5.80
N ASP A 100 -4.50 -3.89 5.21
CA ASP A 100 -3.65 -3.08 4.34
C ASP A 100 -3.88 -3.34 2.84
N ILE A 101 -4.93 -4.09 2.46
CA ILE A 101 -5.13 -4.50 1.05
C ILE A 101 -5.29 -3.32 0.09
N GLY A 102 -5.75 -2.17 0.59
CA GLY A 102 -5.87 -0.95 -0.20
C GLY A 102 -4.53 -0.43 -0.72
N LYS A 103 -3.39 -0.76 -0.09
CA LYS A 103 -2.05 -0.40 -0.57
C LYS A 103 -1.65 -1.07 -1.89
N ALA A 104 -2.47 -2.02 -2.37
CA ALA A 104 -2.30 -2.61 -3.71
C ALA A 104 -3.04 -1.83 -4.81
N ILE A 105 -3.86 -0.82 -4.46
CA ILE A 105 -4.74 -0.08 -5.40
C ILE A 105 -4.69 1.44 -5.19
N ASP A 106 -3.94 1.94 -4.19
CA ASP A 106 -3.88 3.35 -3.77
C ASP A 106 -3.41 4.31 -4.87
N HIS A 107 -2.62 3.84 -5.83
CA HIS A 107 -2.14 4.67 -6.94
C HIS A 107 -3.17 4.93 -8.05
N GLU A 108 -4.28 4.20 -8.10
CA GLU A 108 -5.30 4.31 -9.17
C GLU A 108 -6.61 4.96 -8.70
N VAL A 109 -6.78 5.17 -7.39
CA VAL A 109 -8.05 5.57 -6.78
C VAL A 109 -7.81 6.64 -5.71
N GLU A 110 -8.59 7.71 -5.75
CA GLU A 110 -8.58 8.77 -4.74
C GLU A 110 -9.13 8.25 -3.40
N GLY A 111 -8.43 8.52 -2.29
CA GLY A 111 -8.81 8.09 -0.94
C GLY A 111 -7.65 7.52 -0.14
N SER A 112 -7.87 7.24 1.15
CA SER A 112 -6.88 6.58 2.00
C SER A 112 -6.89 5.05 1.76
N HIS A 113 -5.75 4.36 1.98
CA HIS A 113 -5.71 2.90 1.78
C HIS A 113 -6.72 2.13 2.65
N PRO A 114 -7.08 2.52 3.89
CA PRO A 114 -8.14 1.87 4.66
C PRO A 114 -9.50 1.96 3.95
N GLU A 115 -9.84 3.15 3.44
CA GLU A 115 -11.09 3.40 2.73
C GLU A 115 -11.16 2.61 1.42
N ILE A 116 -10.10 2.69 0.61
CA ILE A 116 -9.99 1.98 -0.68
C ILE A 116 -10.11 0.46 -0.46
N GLY A 117 -9.40 -0.07 0.55
CA GLY A 117 -9.42 -1.48 0.91
C GLY A 117 -10.81 -1.96 1.32
N ALA A 118 -11.48 -1.24 2.23
CA ALA A 118 -12.82 -1.58 2.69
C ALA A 118 -13.84 -1.52 1.54
N ASN A 119 -13.81 -0.46 0.72
CA ASN A 119 -14.71 -0.31 -0.43
C ASN A 119 -14.52 -1.41 -1.47
N TYR A 120 -13.28 -1.85 -1.69
CA TYR A 120 -12.99 -2.96 -2.59
C TYR A 120 -13.55 -4.28 -2.04
N LEU A 121 -13.26 -4.61 -0.79
CA LEU A 121 -13.70 -5.84 -0.13
C LEU A 121 -15.22 -5.95 -0.01
N LYS A 122 -15.93 -4.81 0.12
CA LYS A 122 -17.39 -4.75 0.12
C LYS A 122 -18.00 -5.36 -1.15
N ARG A 123 -17.33 -5.23 -2.30
CA ARG A 123 -17.76 -5.82 -3.59
C ARG A 123 -17.62 -7.35 -3.64
N PHE A 124 -16.92 -7.94 -2.68
CA PHE A 124 -16.72 -9.38 -2.53
C PHE A 124 -17.44 -9.97 -1.31
N ASN A 125 -18.43 -9.24 -0.77
CA ASN A 125 -19.27 -9.68 0.33
C ASN A 125 -18.50 -10.05 1.60
N GLU A 126 -17.38 -9.37 1.89
CA GLU A 126 -16.75 -9.48 3.21
C GLU A 126 -17.69 -8.98 4.31
N SER A 127 -17.54 -9.55 5.50
CA SER A 127 -18.44 -9.24 6.62
C SER A 127 -18.28 -7.78 7.10
N PRO A 128 -19.35 -7.13 7.61
CA PRO A 128 -19.27 -5.77 8.15
C PRO A 128 -18.18 -5.60 9.22
N VAL A 129 -17.93 -6.64 10.02
CA VAL A 129 -16.86 -6.67 11.03
C VAL A 129 -15.48 -6.48 10.40
N ILE A 130 -15.20 -7.24 9.33
CA ILE A 130 -13.93 -7.14 8.59
C ILE A 130 -13.83 -5.79 7.89
N LEU A 131 -14.92 -5.33 7.27
CA LEU A 131 -14.95 -4.03 6.59
C LEU A 131 -14.67 -2.86 7.56
N ASN A 132 -15.26 -2.87 8.76
CA ASN A 132 -14.99 -1.85 9.78
C ASN A 132 -13.55 -1.95 10.30
N ALA A 133 -13.00 -3.15 10.50
CA ALA A 133 -11.62 -3.32 10.92
C ALA A 133 -10.63 -2.80 9.86
N VAL A 134 -10.89 -3.08 8.57
CA VAL A 134 -10.08 -2.57 7.45
C VAL A 134 -10.22 -1.06 7.32
N ALA A 135 -11.41 -0.49 7.45
CA ALA A 135 -11.58 0.97 7.35
C ALA A 135 -11.03 1.73 8.57
N GLY A 136 -11.14 1.15 9.77
CA GLY A 136 -10.91 1.82 11.05
C GLY A 136 -9.56 1.56 11.71
N HIS A 137 -8.68 0.73 11.14
CA HIS A 137 -7.40 0.39 11.80
C HIS A 137 -6.46 1.59 12.01
N HIS A 138 -6.63 2.69 11.28
CA HIS A 138 -5.94 3.97 11.49
C HIS A 138 -6.67 4.93 12.46
N GLY A 139 -7.88 4.60 12.88
CA GLY A 139 -8.75 5.49 13.66
C GLY A 139 -9.56 6.48 12.82
N ASP A 140 -9.56 6.36 11.50
CA ASP A 140 -10.28 7.25 10.57
C ASP A 140 -11.82 7.11 10.70
N VAL A 141 -12.30 5.95 11.12
CA VAL A 141 -13.71 5.67 11.41
C VAL A 141 -13.88 5.04 12.78
N PRO A 142 -15.05 5.21 13.44
CA PRO A 142 -15.32 4.59 14.73
C PRO A 142 -15.18 3.06 14.68
N ALA A 143 -14.55 2.49 15.72
CA ALA A 143 -14.54 1.06 15.93
C ALA A 143 -15.92 0.58 16.39
N GLU A 144 -16.60 -0.21 15.56
CA GLU A 144 -17.94 -0.75 15.85
C GLU A 144 -17.89 -2.15 16.47
N ASN A 145 -16.70 -2.75 16.52
CA ASN A 145 -16.47 -4.09 17.00
C ASN A 145 -15.08 -4.19 17.65
N PRO A 146 -14.82 -5.20 18.50
CA PRO A 146 -13.55 -5.32 19.21
C PRO A 146 -12.37 -5.70 18.30
N TYR A 147 -12.59 -6.19 17.07
CA TYR A 147 -11.49 -6.57 16.18
C TYR A 147 -10.78 -5.36 15.58
N THR A 148 -11.46 -4.24 15.37
CA THR A 148 -10.84 -3.00 14.85
C THR A 148 -9.67 -2.49 15.71
N PRO A 149 -9.84 -2.27 17.03
CA PRO A 149 -8.72 -1.88 17.88
C PRO A 149 -7.65 -2.97 18.02
N LEU A 150 -8.02 -4.26 17.91
CA LEU A 150 -7.04 -5.35 17.89
C LEU A 150 -6.18 -5.34 16.63
N VAL A 151 -6.76 -5.06 15.46
CA VAL A 151 -6.01 -4.92 14.21
C VAL A 151 -5.08 -3.71 14.30
N ALA A 152 -5.56 -2.57 14.82
CA ALA A 152 -4.72 -1.39 15.03
C ALA A 152 -3.54 -1.67 15.97
N ALA A 153 -3.77 -2.40 17.07
CA ALA A 153 -2.71 -2.81 17.99
C ALA A 153 -1.71 -3.77 17.32
N ALA A 154 -2.18 -4.74 16.54
CA ALA A 154 -1.33 -5.70 15.83
C ALA A 154 -0.47 -5.03 14.75
N ASP A 155 -1.05 -4.09 14.00
CA ASP A 155 -0.35 -3.25 13.03
C ASP A 155 0.79 -2.47 13.71
N ALA A 156 0.47 -1.75 14.80
CA ALA A 156 1.47 -1.03 15.58
C ALA A 156 2.60 -1.95 16.08
N ILE A 157 2.27 -3.14 16.61
CA ILE A 157 3.27 -4.11 17.08
C ILE A 157 4.17 -4.60 15.94
N SER A 158 3.60 -4.97 14.79
CA SER A 158 4.40 -5.43 13.63
C SER A 158 5.30 -4.30 13.12
N ALA A 159 4.77 -3.09 13.05
CA ALA A 159 5.48 -1.91 12.58
C ALA A 159 6.59 -1.41 13.53
N SER A 160 6.48 -1.65 14.84
CA SER A 160 7.46 -1.21 15.83
C SER A 160 8.62 -2.20 16.08
N ARG A 161 8.69 -3.34 15.37
CA ARG A 161 9.77 -4.31 15.59
C ARG A 161 11.15 -3.72 15.23
N PRO A 162 12.17 -3.89 16.09
CA PRO A 162 13.55 -3.51 15.75
C PRO A 162 14.00 -4.18 14.44
N GLY A 163 14.40 -3.37 13.46
CA GLY A 163 14.79 -3.84 12.12
C GLY A 163 13.65 -3.95 11.09
N ALA A 164 12.38 -3.86 11.48
CA ALA A 164 11.25 -3.80 10.54
C ALA A 164 11.15 -2.43 9.86
N ARG A 165 11.48 -1.37 10.59
CA ARG A 165 11.64 -0.01 10.05
C ARG A 165 13.10 0.37 9.98
N ARG A 166 13.55 0.73 8.78
CA ARG A 166 14.76 1.56 8.63
C ARG A 166 14.36 2.97 9.09
N GLU A 167 14.39 3.24 10.39
CA GLU A 167 14.03 4.54 10.99
C GLU A 167 14.65 5.73 10.24
N THR A 168 15.86 5.55 9.72
CA THR A 168 16.59 6.53 8.92
C THR A 168 15.91 6.85 7.58
N LEU A 169 15.33 5.86 6.91
CA LEU A 169 14.61 6.05 5.64
C LEU A 169 13.23 6.67 5.86
N GLU A 170 12.53 6.30 6.93
CA GLU A 170 11.22 6.88 7.26
C GLU A 170 11.31 8.36 7.59
N ARG A 171 12.25 8.76 8.47
CA ARG A 171 12.50 10.18 8.76
C ARG A 171 12.89 10.95 7.50
N TYR A 172 13.57 10.28 6.58
CA TYR A 172 13.97 10.86 5.31
C TYR A 172 12.78 11.06 4.36
N ILE A 173 11.91 10.07 4.17
CA ILE A 173 10.70 10.20 3.32
C ILE A 173 9.75 11.25 3.88
N LYS A 174 9.41 11.20 5.17
CA LYS A 174 8.55 12.21 5.83
C LYS A 174 9.12 13.62 5.71
N ARG A 175 10.44 13.76 5.70
CA ARG A 175 11.10 15.04 5.45
C ARG A 175 10.89 15.51 4.02
N LEU A 176 10.99 14.62 3.02
CA LEU A 176 10.77 14.97 1.61
C LEU A 176 9.31 15.36 1.36
N GLU A 177 8.35 14.55 1.83
CA GLU A 177 6.92 14.83 1.69
C GLU A 177 6.55 16.18 2.30
N LYS A 178 7.08 16.49 3.49
CA LYS A 178 6.84 17.77 4.14
C LYS A 178 7.45 18.96 3.40
N LEU A 179 8.57 18.76 2.69
CA LEU A 179 9.16 19.80 1.82
C LEU A 179 8.28 20.04 0.58
N GLU A 180 7.75 18.97 -0.01
CA GLU A 180 6.85 19.04 -1.16
C GLU A 180 5.52 19.69 -0.80
N GLU A 181 4.95 19.35 0.36
CA GLU A 181 3.71 19.93 0.88
C GLU A 181 3.85 21.44 1.15
N LEU A 182 4.94 21.85 1.79
CA LEU A 182 5.24 23.27 2.04
C LEU A 182 5.33 24.06 0.73
N ALA A 183 6.02 23.52 -0.27
CA ALA A 183 6.16 24.16 -1.57
C ALA A 183 4.84 24.19 -2.36
N SER A 184 4.02 23.14 -2.25
CA SER A 184 2.70 23.07 -2.91
C SER A 184 1.65 24.00 -2.28
N GLY A 185 1.86 24.43 -1.04
CA GLY A 185 1.00 25.40 -0.36
C GLY A 185 1.07 26.83 -0.91
N PHE A 186 2.05 27.15 -1.77
CA PHE A 186 2.16 28.46 -2.39
C PHE A 186 1.15 28.64 -3.52
N LYS A 187 0.44 29.77 -3.51
CA LYS A 187 -0.59 30.07 -4.51
C LYS A 187 0.01 30.09 -5.92
N GLY A 188 -0.55 29.28 -6.82
CA GLY A 188 -0.11 29.20 -8.22
C GLY A 188 0.93 28.10 -8.49
N VAL A 189 1.40 27.40 -7.45
CA VAL A 189 2.15 26.15 -7.60
C VAL A 189 1.19 25.02 -7.98
N GLU A 190 1.52 24.30 -9.04
CA GLU A 190 0.75 23.16 -9.54
C GLU A 190 1.33 21.85 -9.03
N ASN A 191 2.66 21.74 -8.97
CA ASN A 191 3.35 20.58 -8.41
C ASN A 191 4.69 20.99 -7.77
N ALA A 192 5.12 20.30 -6.71
CA ALA A 192 6.46 20.44 -6.14
C ALA A 192 7.09 19.07 -5.85
N TYR A 193 8.39 18.95 -6.14
CA TYR A 193 9.14 17.70 -5.98
C TYR A 193 10.46 17.96 -5.25
N ALA A 194 10.71 17.24 -4.16
CA ALA A 194 11.98 17.30 -3.45
C ALA A 194 13.01 16.45 -4.21
N ILE A 195 14.08 17.11 -4.68
CA ILE A 195 15.18 16.51 -5.44
C ILE A 195 16.49 16.56 -4.63
N GLN A 196 17.48 15.80 -5.08
CA GLN A 196 18.79 15.66 -4.41
C GLN A 196 18.67 15.41 -2.90
N ALA A 197 17.89 14.41 -2.51
CA ALA A 197 17.73 14.07 -1.11
C ALA A 197 17.20 15.21 -0.22
N GLY A 198 16.33 16.05 -0.80
CA GLY A 198 15.68 17.16 -0.10
C GLY A 198 16.60 18.37 0.11
N ARG A 199 17.68 18.47 -0.68
CA ARG A 199 18.53 19.67 -0.75
C ARG A 199 18.01 20.70 -1.74
N GLU A 200 17.19 20.26 -2.67
CA GLU A 200 16.60 21.09 -3.72
C GLU A 200 15.11 20.76 -3.82
N ILE A 201 14.29 21.74 -4.21
CA ILE A 201 12.87 21.54 -4.50
C ILE A 201 12.62 22.08 -5.91
N ARG A 202 12.04 21.24 -6.76
CA ARG A 202 11.58 21.65 -8.09
C ARG A 202 10.12 22.02 -8.00
N VAL A 203 9.81 23.27 -8.29
CA VAL A 203 8.45 23.83 -8.26
C VAL A 203 7.97 24.06 -9.69
N ILE A 204 6.78 23.56 -10.02
CA ILE A 204 6.09 23.80 -11.29
C ILE A 204 4.91 24.71 -11.00
N VAL A 205 4.85 25.85 -11.68
CA VAL A 205 3.81 26.88 -11.50
C VAL A 205 2.91 26.95 -12.73
N ASN A 206 1.67 27.36 -12.51
CA ASN A 206 0.72 27.62 -13.60
C ASN A 206 0.96 29.03 -14.19
N ALA A 207 1.36 29.08 -15.46
CA ALA A 207 1.72 30.31 -16.17
C ALA A 207 0.54 31.29 -16.38
N GLU A 208 -0.72 30.83 -16.25
CA GLU A 208 -1.90 31.71 -16.31
C GLU A 208 -2.16 32.42 -14.97
N LYS A 209 -1.57 31.91 -13.87
CA LYS A 209 -1.81 32.38 -12.49
C LYS A 209 -0.60 33.05 -11.84
N VAL A 210 0.58 32.89 -12.43
CA VAL A 210 1.87 33.35 -11.88
C VAL A 210 2.62 34.12 -12.97
N ASP A 211 2.88 35.41 -12.73
CA ASP A 211 3.74 36.24 -13.59
C ASP A 211 5.22 36.10 -13.23
N ASP A 212 6.11 36.66 -14.06
CA ASP A 212 7.57 36.54 -13.88
C ASP A 212 8.06 37.07 -12.52
N GLU A 213 7.43 38.14 -12.00
CA GLU A 213 7.77 38.71 -10.69
C GLU A 213 7.35 37.77 -9.55
N SER A 214 6.17 37.18 -9.65
CA SER A 214 5.66 36.22 -8.67
C SER A 214 6.43 34.90 -8.70
N ALA A 215 6.83 34.43 -9.89
CA ALA A 215 7.67 33.25 -10.05
C ALA A 215 9.02 33.43 -9.34
N MET A 216 9.63 34.62 -9.44
CA MET A 216 10.89 34.93 -8.75
C MET A 216 10.74 34.96 -7.23
N LYS A 217 9.55 35.32 -6.71
CA LYS A 217 9.24 35.27 -5.26
C LYS A 217 8.99 33.84 -4.76
N ILE A 218 8.36 32.98 -5.56
CA ILE A 218 8.11 31.56 -5.23
C ILE A 218 9.42 30.75 -5.24
N ALA A 219 10.39 31.12 -6.09
CA ALA A 219 11.67 30.43 -6.20
C ALA A 219 12.70 30.77 -5.09
N ARG A 220 12.39 31.72 -4.19
CA ARG A 220 13.25 32.18 -3.09
C ARG A 220 12.85 31.57 -1.76
#